data_AF-A0A8H3A540-F1
#
_entry.id   AF-A0A8H3A540-F1
#
_cell.length_a   1.000
_cell.length_b   1.000
_cell.length_c   1.000
_cell.angle_alpha   90.00
_cell.angle_beta   90.00
_cell.angle_gamma   90.00
#
_symmetry.space_group_name_H-M   'P 1'
#
loop_
_entity.id
_entity.type
_entity.pdbx_description
1 polymer ?
#
loop_
_entity_poly.entity_id
_entity_poly.type
_entity_poly.pdbx_seq_one_letter_code
_entity_poly.pdbx_strand_id
1 'polypeptide(L)'
;MSGYLMFDTIKGTPVWYKDSLTNALRIVAQKSKSVLPRDVYVAIEEAAGRTYIHESYIHDVYAVNPGRPIHPDSLFVYSGYKSSLGNLSSVVCQPGFEGTPRGNICNAIDILTLVKSKGSDLGRLFNDQEMGRLLANLAGVL
;
A
#
# COMPACT_ATOMS: atom_id res chain seq x y z
N MET A 1 -10.31 -29.62 -3.42
CA MET A 1 -8.97 -29.31 -2.88
C MET A 1 -8.66 -27.86 -3.25
N SER A 2 -8.53 -27.00 -2.24
CA SER A 2 -8.36 -25.56 -2.40
C SER A 2 -6.93 -25.25 -2.86
N GLY A 3 -6.78 -24.73 -4.07
CA GLY A 3 -5.50 -24.27 -4.62
C GLY A 3 -5.21 -22.87 -4.11
N TYR A 4 -4.41 -22.78 -3.05
CA TYR A 4 -3.79 -21.51 -2.67
C TYR A 4 -2.78 -21.13 -3.75
N LEU A 5 -3.02 -20.01 -4.43
CA LEU A 5 -2.04 -19.33 -5.28
C LEU A 5 -0.87 -18.91 -4.38
N MET A 6 0.15 -19.77 -4.29
CA MET A 6 1.46 -19.33 -3.83
C MET A 6 2.01 -18.40 -4.90
N PHE A 7 2.09 -17.12 -4.56
CA PHE A 7 2.90 -16.18 -5.31
C PHE A 7 4.36 -16.63 -5.14
N ASP A 8 4.90 -17.27 -6.18
CA ASP A 8 6.33 -17.50 -6.30
C ASP A 8 7.02 -16.15 -6.11
N THR A 9 7.80 -16.07 -5.04
CA THR A 9 8.59 -14.90 -4.71
C THR A 9 9.62 -14.78 -5.84
N ILE A 10 9.47 -13.78 -6.70
CA ILE A 10 10.46 -13.48 -7.75
C ILE A 10 11.83 -13.39 -7.05
N LYS A 11 12.81 -14.22 -7.44
CA LYS A 11 14.16 -14.15 -6.85
C LYS A 11 14.67 -12.71 -6.92
N GLY A 12 14.88 -12.08 -5.77
CA GLY A 12 15.38 -10.71 -5.66
C GLY A 12 14.42 -9.69 -5.03
N THR A 13 13.17 -10.05 -4.71
CA THR A 13 12.29 -9.11 -3.98
C THR A 13 12.74 -8.98 -2.51
N PRO A 14 12.90 -7.75 -1.98
CA PRO A 14 13.27 -7.55 -0.59
C PRO A 14 12.25 -8.16 0.38
N VAL A 15 12.69 -8.64 1.55
CA VAL A 15 11.80 -9.29 2.54
C VAL A 15 10.65 -8.38 2.97
N TRP A 16 10.92 -7.09 3.16
CA TRP A 16 9.91 -6.08 3.50
C TRP A 16 8.82 -5.91 2.43
N TYR A 17 9.11 -6.28 1.18
CA TYR A 17 8.20 -6.08 0.05
C TYR A 17 6.91 -6.87 0.21
N LYS A 18 6.97 -8.08 0.77
CA LYS A 18 5.80 -8.95 0.91
C LYS A 18 4.68 -8.28 1.71
N ASP A 19 5.05 -7.59 2.78
CA ASP A 19 4.15 -6.94 3.73
C ASP A 19 4.10 -5.42 3.50
N SER A 20 4.24 -5.00 2.24
CA SER A 20 4.26 -3.60 1.83
C SER A 20 2.96 -3.15 1.16
N LEU A 21 2.65 -1.86 1.23
CA LEU A 21 1.52 -1.28 0.50
C LEU A 21 1.73 -1.35 -1.01
N THR A 22 2.98 -1.24 -1.46
CA THR A 22 3.32 -1.50 -2.86
C THR A 22 2.79 -2.84 -3.33
N ASN A 23 3.08 -3.91 -2.59
CA ASN A 23 2.68 -5.26 -2.97
C ASN A 23 1.16 -5.41 -2.96
N ALA A 24 0.48 -4.90 -1.92
CA ALA A 24 -0.97 -4.92 -1.85
C ALA A 24 -1.62 -4.21 -3.07
N LEU A 25 -1.14 -3.01 -3.42
CA LEU A 25 -1.64 -2.27 -4.58
C LEU A 25 -1.37 -3.01 -5.90
N ARG A 26 -0.21 -3.66 -6.05
CA ARG A 26 0.07 -4.47 -7.25
C ARG A 26 -0.86 -5.67 -7.38
N ILE A 27 -1.18 -6.34 -6.27
CA ILE A 27 -2.17 -7.43 -6.28
C ILE A 27 -3.54 -6.91 -6.72
N VAL A 28 -3.98 -5.76 -6.20
CA VAL A 28 -5.23 -5.13 -6.63
C VAL A 28 -5.17 -4.74 -8.11
N ALA A 29 -4.06 -4.18 -8.60
CA ALA A 29 -3.90 -3.85 -10.01
C ALA A 29 -4.03 -5.10 -10.92
N GLN A 30 -3.39 -6.21 -10.52
CA GLN A 30 -3.48 -7.47 -11.27
C GLN A 30 -4.91 -8.02 -11.31
N LYS A 31 -5.61 -8.03 -10.17
CA LYS A 31 -7.00 -8.50 -10.07
C LYS A 31 -7.99 -7.56 -10.77
N SER A 32 -7.72 -6.26 -10.76
CA SER A 32 -8.63 -5.24 -11.30
C SER A 32 -8.58 -5.12 -12.82
N LYS A 33 -7.54 -5.63 -13.47
CA LYS A 33 -7.31 -5.47 -14.92
C LYS A 33 -8.50 -5.89 -15.80
N SER A 34 -9.29 -6.88 -15.38
CA SER A 34 -10.47 -7.37 -16.10
C SER A 34 -11.81 -6.92 -15.51
N VAL A 35 -11.80 -6.20 -14.38
CA VAL A 35 -13.00 -5.88 -13.59
C VAL A 35 -13.24 -4.37 -13.53
N LEU A 36 -12.18 -3.57 -13.49
CA LEU A 36 -12.27 -2.12 -13.32
C LEU A 36 -12.01 -1.38 -14.64
N PRO A 37 -12.56 -0.15 -14.75
CA PRO A 37 -12.18 0.79 -15.79
C PRO A 37 -10.66 1.03 -15.85
N ARG A 38 -10.17 1.29 -17.07
CA ARG A 38 -8.73 1.44 -17.35
C ARG A 38 -8.08 2.56 -16.54
N ASP A 39 -8.78 3.67 -16.33
CA ASP A 39 -8.35 4.81 -15.52
C ASP A 39 -8.14 4.41 -14.05
N VAL A 40 -9.02 3.59 -13.49
CA VAL A 40 -8.88 3.07 -12.12
C VAL A 40 -7.67 2.14 -12.02
N TYR A 41 -7.53 1.20 -12.96
CA TYR A 41 -6.38 0.30 -13.02
C TYR A 41 -5.04 1.06 -13.11
N VAL A 42 -4.93 2.04 -14.02
CA VAL A 42 -3.71 2.85 -14.18
C VAL A 42 -3.40 3.63 -12.91
N ALA A 43 -4.42 4.18 -12.25
CA ALA A 43 -4.23 4.91 -10.98
C ALA A 43 -3.71 3.99 -9.86
N ILE A 44 -4.13 2.72 -9.81
CA ILE A 44 -3.62 1.74 -8.85
C ILE A 44 -2.16 1.39 -9.15
N GLU A 45 -1.80 1.17 -10.41
CA GLU A 45 -0.40 0.90 -10.80
C GLU A 45 0.53 2.07 -10.51
N GLU A 46 0.09 3.30 -10.82
CA GLU A 46 0.86 4.51 -10.53
C GLU A 46 1.07 4.67 -9.01
N ALA A 47 0.00 4.47 -8.22
CA ALA A 47 0.10 4.51 -6.76
C ALA A 47 1.09 3.45 -6.24
N ALA A 48 1.02 2.21 -6.75
CA ALA A 48 1.97 1.17 -6.37
C ALA A 48 3.43 1.55 -6.69
N GLY A 49 3.68 2.18 -7.84
CA GLY A 49 5.01 2.67 -8.22
C GLY A 49 5.53 3.77 -7.29
N ARG A 50 4.70 4.77 -6.97
CA ARG A 50 5.06 5.85 -6.05
C ARG A 50 5.33 5.35 -4.63
N THR A 51 4.47 4.45 -4.16
CA THR A 51 4.62 3.81 -2.86
C THR A 51 5.92 3.01 -2.78
N TYR A 52 6.31 2.32 -3.85
CA TYR A 52 7.56 1.56 -3.88
C TYR A 52 8.80 2.45 -3.67
N ILE A 53 8.85 3.59 -4.36
CA ILE A 53 9.95 4.56 -4.22
C ILE A 53 10.05 5.05 -2.77
N HIS A 54 8.91 5.34 -2.14
CA HIS A 54 8.86 5.81 -0.76
C HIS A 54 9.25 4.72 0.25
N GLU A 55 8.69 3.51 0.11
CA GLU A 55 8.97 2.37 1.00
C GLU A 55 10.43 1.89 0.88
N SER A 56 10.98 1.85 -0.34
CA SER A 56 12.39 1.51 -0.54
C SER A 56 13.34 2.52 0.11
N TYR A 57 13.07 3.83 -0.06
CA TYR A 57 13.84 4.87 0.64
C TYR A 57 13.79 4.71 2.17
N ILE A 58 12.59 4.54 2.73
CA ILE A 58 12.40 4.33 4.18
C ILE A 58 13.20 3.10 4.63
N HIS A 59 13.10 2.00 3.90
CA HIS A 59 13.78 0.77 4.24
C HIS A 59 15.31 0.95 4.23
N ASP A 60 15.86 1.55 3.18
CA ASP A 60 17.31 1.76 3.04
C ASP A 60 17.86 2.65 4.15
N VAL A 61 17.16 3.75 4.47
CA VAL A 61 17.56 4.65 5.56
C VAL A 61 17.49 3.96 6.92
N TYR A 62 16.43 3.17 7.17
CA TYR A 62 16.27 2.44 8.42
C TYR A 62 17.31 1.31 8.58
N ALA A 63 17.62 0.59 7.50
CA ALA A 63 18.62 -0.48 7.49
C ALA A 63 20.02 0.03 7.83
N VAL A 64 20.37 1.24 7.38
CA VAL A 64 21.67 1.88 7.67
C VAL A 64 21.71 2.51 9.06
N ASN A 65 20.57 3.01 9.58
CA ASN A 65 20.50 3.72 10.86
C ASN A 65 19.36 3.22 11.76
N PRO A 66 19.42 1.98 12.25
CA PRO A 66 18.37 1.45 13.11
C PRO A 66 18.25 2.28 14.38
N GLY A 67 17.00 2.62 14.74
CA GLY A 67 16.69 3.40 15.95
C GLY A 67 16.89 4.91 15.84
N ARG A 68 17.29 5.44 14.67
CA ARG A 68 17.31 6.88 14.42
C ARG A 68 16.06 7.33 13.65
N PRO A 69 15.60 8.57 13.86
CA PRO A 69 14.55 9.15 13.03
C PRO A 69 14.98 9.19 11.56
N ILE A 70 14.12 8.74 10.65
CA ILE A 70 14.37 8.78 9.20
C ILE A 70 14.38 10.20 8.67
N HIS A 71 13.56 11.07 9.27
CA HIS A 71 13.44 12.47 8.90
C HIS A 71 13.07 13.29 10.15
N PRO A 72 13.49 14.57 10.26
CA PRO A 72 13.12 15.43 11.38
C PRO A 72 11.61 15.71 11.48
N ASP A 73 10.91 15.68 10.34
CA ASP A 73 9.44 15.71 10.30
C ASP A 73 8.86 14.33 10.64
N SER A 74 8.12 14.25 11.75
CA SER A 74 7.42 13.04 12.19
C SER A 74 6.30 12.60 11.26
N LEU A 75 5.82 13.49 10.38
CA LEU A 75 4.81 13.19 9.37
C LEU A 75 5.40 12.79 8.01
N PHE A 76 6.73 12.76 7.84
CA PHE A 76 7.38 12.48 6.55
C PHE A 76 6.85 11.20 5.89
N VAL A 77 6.75 10.12 6.67
CA VAL A 77 6.29 8.82 6.18
C VAL A 77 4.84 8.90 5.73
N TYR A 78 3.97 9.44 6.60
CA TYR A 78 2.55 9.64 6.32
C TYR A 78 2.34 10.51 5.07
N SER A 79 3.08 11.61 4.95
CA SER A 79 3.01 12.53 3.82
C SER A 79 3.40 11.87 2.50
N GLY A 80 4.43 11.02 2.50
CA GLY A 80 4.82 10.26 1.31
C GLY A 80 3.78 9.21 0.90
N TYR A 81 3.17 8.49 1.86
CA TYR A 81 2.06 7.59 1.57
C TYR A 81 0.82 8.34 1.04
N LYS A 82 0.45 9.44 1.69
CA LYS A 82 -0.67 10.29 1.26
C LYS A 82 -0.44 10.83 -0.15
N SER A 83 0.77 11.27 -0.47
CA SER A 83 1.14 11.73 -1.81
C SER A 83 1.07 10.60 -2.84
N SER A 84 1.59 9.42 -2.50
CA SER A 84 1.57 8.24 -3.38
C SER A 84 0.16 7.78 -3.71
N LEU A 85 -0.75 7.86 -2.74
CA LEU A 85 -2.15 7.46 -2.87
C LEU A 85 -3.08 8.57 -3.37
N GLY A 86 -2.60 9.81 -3.50
CA GLY A 86 -3.46 10.97 -3.77
C GLY A 86 -4.27 10.84 -5.07
N ASN A 87 -3.60 10.44 -6.16
CA ASN A 87 -4.27 10.24 -7.45
C ASN A 87 -5.28 9.09 -7.36
N LEU A 88 -4.88 7.95 -6.78
CA LEU A 88 -5.76 6.81 -6.57
C LEU A 88 -7.01 7.19 -5.77
N SER A 89 -6.84 7.91 -4.66
CA SER A 89 -7.97 8.37 -3.83
C SER A 89 -8.92 9.27 -4.62
N SER A 90 -8.40 10.21 -5.41
CA SER A 90 -9.23 11.09 -6.26
C SER A 90 -10.05 10.33 -7.32
N VAL A 91 -9.54 9.18 -7.76
CA VAL A 91 -10.24 8.30 -8.69
C VAL A 91 -11.22 7.42 -7.93
N VAL A 92 -10.82 6.66 -6.92
CA VAL A 92 -11.69 5.63 -6.33
C VAL A 92 -12.71 6.18 -5.33
N CYS A 93 -12.47 7.33 -4.71
CA CYS A 93 -13.33 7.93 -3.68
C CYS A 93 -14.32 8.97 -4.23
N GLN A 94 -14.78 8.80 -5.46
CA GLN A 94 -15.84 9.64 -6.01
C GLN A 94 -17.20 9.23 -5.45
N PRO A 95 -18.13 10.19 -5.21
CA PRO A 95 -19.50 9.86 -4.80
C PRO A 95 -20.21 8.99 -5.85
N GLY A 96 -21.11 8.12 -5.40
CA GLY A 96 -21.94 7.28 -6.29
C GLY A 96 -21.31 5.93 -6.66
N PHE A 97 -20.20 5.56 -6.04
CA PHE A 97 -19.55 4.27 -6.20
C PHE A 97 -19.68 3.36 -4.97
N GLU A 98 -20.54 3.72 -4.01
CA GLU A 98 -20.79 2.95 -2.80
C GLU A 98 -21.27 1.53 -3.15
N GLY A 99 -20.65 0.51 -2.53
CA GLY A 99 -20.97 -0.90 -2.80
C GLY A 99 -20.45 -1.45 -4.13
N THR A 100 -19.76 -0.66 -4.95
CA THR A 100 -19.10 -1.12 -6.18
C THR A 100 -17.65 -1.56 -5.89
N PRO A 101 -17.03 -2.37 -6.77
CA PRO A 101 -15.59 -2.68 -6.68
C PRO A 101 -14.69 -1.43 -6.50
N ARG A 102 -15.04 -0.31 -7.15
CA ARG A 102 -14.33 0.97 -7.02
C ARG A 102 -14.50 1.57 -5.62
N GLY A 103 -15.72 1.60 -5.08
CA GLY A 103 -15.99 2.10 -3.73
C GLY A 103 -15.37 1.22 -2.64
N ASN A 104 -15.30 -0.10 -2.86
CA ASN A 104 -14.62 -1.00 -1.95
C ASN A 104 -13.13 -0.67 -1.85
N ILE A 105 -12.47 -0.34 -2.97
CA ILE A 105 -11.08 0.13 -2.97
C ILE A 105 -10.94 1.44 -2.18
N CYS A 106 -11.87 2.40 -2.33
CA CYS A 106 -11.84 3.62 -1.53
C CYS A 106 -11.86 3.32 -0.03
N ASN A 107 -12.76 2.45 0.43
CA ASN A 107 -12.86 2.05 1.83
C ASN A 107 -11.61 1.30 2.32
N ALA A 108 -10.93 0.57 1.43
CA ALA A 108 -9.75 -0.20 1.78
C ALA A 108 -8.45 0.64 1.90
N ILE A 109 -8.43 1.91 1.45
CA ILE A 109 -7.26 2.81 1.55
C ILE A 109 -7.15 3.47 2.95
N ASP A 110 -7.90 2.99 3.95
CA ASP A 110 -7.86 3.45 5.36
C ASP A 110 -6.48 3.24 6.06
N ILE A 111 -5.52 2.65 5.34
CA ILE A 111 -4.13 2.52 5.76
C ILE A 111 -3.48 3.87 6.14
N LEU A 112 -3.92 4.98 5.54
CA LEU A 112 -3.41 6.32 5.85
C LEU A 112 -3.70 6.73 7.29
N THR A 113 -4.83 6.29 7.87
CA THR A 113 -5.20 6.57 9.27
C THR A 113 -4.21 5.90 10.23
N LEU A 114 -3.85 4.64 9.95
CA LEU A 114 -2.87 3.89 10.73
C LEU A 114 -1.45 4.43 10.57
N VAL A 115 -1.03 4.77 9.35
CA VAL A 115 0.29 5.38 9.11
C VAL A 115 0.41 6.72 9.84
N LYS A 116 -0.67 7.50 9.93
CA LYS A 116 -0.66 8.76 10.69
C LYS A 116 -0.46 8.53 12.20
N SER A 117 -1.04 7.46 12.77
CA SER A 117 -0.92 7.17 14.21
C SER A 117 0.39 6.48 14.59
N LYS A 118 1.00 5.70 13.68
CA LYS A 118 2.20 4.89 13.94
C LYS A 118 3.45 5.31 13.16
N GLY A 119 3.38 6.31 12.29
CA GLY A 119 4.43 6.66 11.32
C GLY A 119 5.77 7.11 11.94
N SER A 120 5.81 7.41 13.24
CA SER A 120 7.06 7.68 13.97
C SER A 120 7.83 6.41 14.37
N ASP A 121 7.20 5.23 14.36
CA ASP A 121 7.79 3.94 14.73
C ASP A 121 7.82 3.00 13.51
N LEU A 122 8.75 3.25 12.60
CA LEU A 122 8.81 2.59 11.29
C LEU A 122 9.20 1.13 11.36
N GLY A 123 10.03 0.77 12.34
CA GLY A 123 10.34 -0.64 12.63
C GLY A 123 9.10 -1.42 13.05
N ARG A 124 8.17 -0.79 13.79
CA ARG A 124 6.86 -1.38 14.05
C ARG A 124 5.93 -1.29 12.86
N LEU A 125 5.92 -0.21 12.08
CA LEU A 125 4.96 -0.02 10.97
C LEU A 125 4.94 -1.20 9.97
N PHE A 126 6.11 -1.68 9.54
CA PHE A 126 6.19 -2.82 8.60
C PHE A 126 5.94 -4.19 9.25
N ASN A 127 6.08 -4.29 10.57
CA ASN A 127 5.81 -5.50 11.35
C ASN A 127 4.46 -5.41 12.10
N ASP A 128 3.67 -4.38 11.83
CA ASP A 128 2.46 -4.08 12.57
C ASP A 128 1.35 -5.01 12.09
N GLN A 129 0.77 -5.76 13.02
CA GLN A 129 -0.26 -6.74 12.70
C GLN A 129 -1.51 -6.08 12.08
N GLU A 130 -1.84 -4.85 12.50
CA GLU A 130 -2.98 -4.12 11.95
C GLU A 130 -2.68 -3.59 10.54
N MET A 131 -1.45 -3.12 10.30
CA MET A 131 -0.97 -2.77 8.96
C MET A 131 -1.06 -3.99 8.04
N GLY A 132 -0.55 -5.15 8.46
CA GLY A 132 -0.64 -6.39 7.70
C GLY A 132 -2.09 -6.80 7.40
N ARG A 133 -3.00 -6.66 8.37
CA ARG A 133 -4.44 -6.91 8.17
C ARG A 133 -5.05 -5.96 7.14
N LEU A 134 -4.75 -4.67 7.21
CA LEU A 134 -5.26 -3.68 6.26
C LEU A 134 -4.72 -3.94 4.84
N LEU A 135 -3.45 -4.31 4.72
CA LEU A 135 -2.83 -4.68 3.45
C LEU A 135 -3.47 -5.94 2.84
N ALA A 136 -3.74 -6.96 3.66
CA ALA A 136 -4.43 -8.16 3.22
C ALA A 136 -5.86 -7.87 2.77
N ASN A 137 -6.59 -7.02 3.51
CA ASN A 137 -7.93 -6.57 3.13
C ASN A 137 -7.92 -5.82 1.80
N LEU A 138 -6.96 -4.90 1.61
CA LEU A 138 -6.79 -4.18 0.36
C LEU A 138 -6.51 -5.15 -0.79
N ALA A 139 -5.57 -6.09 -0.62
CA ALA A 139 -5.27 -7.11 -1.62
C ALA A 139 -6.46 -8.05 -1.92
N GLY A 140 -7.43 -8.16 -1.01
CA GLY A 140 -8.64 -8.98 -1.10
C GLY A 140 -9.91 -8.23 -1.51
N VAL A 141 -9.82 -6.96 -1.88
CA VAL A 141 -10.99 -6.07 -2.07
C VAL A 141 -11.84 -6.36 -3.32
N LEU A 142 -11.33 -7.23 -4.21
CA LEU A 142 -11.95 -7.73 -5.44
C LEU A 142 -12.05 -9.26 -5.39
#